data_AF-A0A162MR01-F1
#
_entry.id   AF-A0A162MR01-F1
#
_cell.length_a   1.000
_cell.length_b   1.000
_cell.length_c   1.000
_cell.angle_alpha   90.00
_cell.angle_beta   90.00
_cell.angle_gamma   90.00
#
_symmetry.space_group_name_H-M   'P 1'
#
loop_
_entity.id
_entity.type
_entity.pdbx_description
1 polymer ?
#
loop_
_entity_poly.entity_id
_entity_poly.type
_entity_poly.pdbx_seq_one_letter_code
_entity_poly.pdbx_strand_id
1 'polypeptide(L)'
;MLNAIVGYQIIDDGTPLSLGLFIVSALVLLIGTGYITLDTGFQWTGHFDSSLEGPPTGTNRNIALYVLYQLAPLVFLVAYFVLEAYLVLSVLGESRPLIYLTAAAVLFALGQIFNYVVSPHICDGTNGKIDGALFETLFTLLAVVMVWVFWSSITEDDWPMPQSYT
;
A
#
# COMPACT_ATOMS: atom_id res chain seq x y z
N MET A 1 3.63 -3.31 6.84
CA MET A 1 4.44 -4.39 7.46
C MET A 1 4.50 -4.26 8.98
N LEU A 2 4.91 -3.12 9.53
CA LEU A 2 4.93 -2.93 11.00
C LEU A 2 3.56 -3.17 11.67
N ASN A 3 2.44 -2.82 11.00
CA ASN A 3 1.10 -3.13 11.50
C ASN A 3 0.86 -4.62 11.76
N ALA A 4 1.48 -5.54 11.00
CA ALA A 4 1.34 -6.96 11.27
C ALA A 4 2.12 -7.39 12.52
N ILE A 5 3.26 -6.77 12.81
CA ILE A 5 4.03 -7.06 14.04
C ILE A 5 3.25 -6.61 15.28
N VAL A 6 2.62 -5.45 15.20
CA VAL A 6 1.76 -4.92 16.27
C VAL A 6 0.44 -5.70 16.37
N GLY A 7 -0.17 -6.05 15.24
CA GLY A 7 -1.44 -6.80 15.18
C GLY A 7 -1.34 -8.23 15.71
N TYR A 8 -0.17 -8.87 15.60
CA TYR A 8 0.11 -10.16 16.25
C TYR A 8 0.55 -10.02 17.71
N GLN A 9 0.48 -8.81 18.28
CA GLN A 9 0.86 -8.50 19.65
C GLN A 9 2.31 -8.89 19.99
N ILE A 10 3.20 -8.90 18.99
CA ILE A 10 4.64 -9.15 19.21
C ILE A 10 5.29 -7.93 19.87
N ILE A 11 4.84 -6.75 19.47
CA ILE A 11 5.20 -5.47 20.10
C ILE A 11 3.90 -4.76 20.46
N ASP A 12 3.81 -4.32 21.70
CA ASP A 12 2.64 -3.59 22.19
C ASP A 12 2.42 -2.29 21.41
N ASP A 13 1.18 -2.10 20.95
CA ASP A 13 0.75 -0.87 20.30
C ASP A 13 0.86 0.32 21.27
N GLY A 14 1.17 1.50 20.74
CA GLY A 14 1.29 2.73 21.54
C GLY A 14 2.53 2.84 22.44
N THR A 15 3.40 1.83 22.49
CA THR A 15 4.69 1.95 23.19
C THR A 15 5.62 2.95 22.50
N PRO A 16 6.53 3.63 23.24
CA PRO A 16 7.54 4.48 22.62
C PRO A 16 8.42 3.75 21.60
N LEU A 17 8.62 2.44 21.80
CA LEU A 17 9.33 1.58 20.86
C LEU A 17 8.57 1.39 19.55
N SER A 18 7.28 1.02 19.60
CA SER A 18 6.49 0.83 18.38
C SER A 18 6.36 2.15 17.60
N LEU A 19 6.03 3.25 18.28
CA LEU A 19 5.98 4.59 17.69
C LEU A 19 7.33 5.01 17.09
N GLY A 20 8.43 4.76 17.80
CA GLY A 20 9.78 5.04 17.32
C GLY A 20 10.11 4.27 16.04
N LEU A 21 9.74 2.99 15.97
CA LEU A 21 9.93 2.17 14.77
C LEU A 21 9.14 2.69 13.57
N PHE A 22 7.89 3.10 13.76
CA PHE A 22 7.10 3.73 12.70
C PHE A 22 7.72 5.04 12.21
N ILE A 23 8.09 5.94 13.13
CA ILE A 23 8.67 7.24 12.78
C ILE A 23 10.00 7.08 12.06
N VAL A 24 10.91 6.27 12.61
CA VAL A 24 12.24 6.08 12.03
C VAL A 24 12.15 5.41 10.66
N SER A 25 11.35 4.36 10.51
CA SER A 25 11.17 3.71 9.20
C SER A 25 10.54 4.64 8.17
N ALA A 26 9.55 5.45 8.56
CA ALA A 26 8.96 6.46 7.69
C ALA A 26 9.97 7.53 7.26
N LEU A 27 10.79 8.03 8.20
CA LEU A 27 11.83 9.01 7.90
C LEU A 27 12.89 8.46 6.96
N VAL A 28 13.35 7.21 7.19
CA VAL A 28 14.34 6.56 6.31
C VAL A 28 13.80 6.42 4.89
N LEU A 29 12.56 5.96 4.73
CA LEU A 29 11.93 5.83 3.41
C LEU A 29 11.69 7.19 2.75
N LEU A 30 11.23 8.19 3.51
CA LEU A 30 10.97 9.54 3.00
C LEU A 30 12.27 10.21 2.52
N ILE A 31 13.31 10.21 3.36
CA ILE A 31 14.59 10.85 3.04
C ILE A 31 15.30 10.08 1.93
N GLY A 32 15.37 8.75 2.03
CA GLY A 32 16.05 7.91 1.04
C GLY A 32 15.40 7.99 -0.33
N THR A 33 14.07 7.83 -0.40
CA THR A 33 13.33 7.92 -1.67
C THR A 33 13.35 9.36 -2.19
N GLY A 34 13.18 10.35 -1.31
CA GLY A 34 13.26 11.77 -1.66
C GLY A 34 14.60 12.15 -2.29
N TYR A 35 15.71 11.68 -1.73
CA TYR A 35 17.03 11.87 -2.32
C TYR A 35 17.13 11.30 -3.74
N ILE A 36 16.70 10.05 -3.94
CA ILE A 36 16.76 9.38 -5.26
C ILE A 36 15.89 10.14 -6.28
N THR A 37 14.68 10.53 -5.90
CA THR A 37 13.76 11.27 -6.79
C THR A 37 14.32 12.65 -7.14
N LEU A 38 14.84 13.40 -6.16
CA LEU A 38 15.42 14.73 -6.38
C LEU A 38 16.68 14.68 -7.24
N ASP A 39 17.57 13.72 -6.98
CA ASP A 39 18.78 13.56 -7.78
C ASP A 39 18.45 13.15 -9.23
N THR A 40 17.47 12.26 -9.42
CA THR A 40 17.01 11.86 -10.77
C THR A 40 16.38 13.03 -11.52
N GLY A 41 15.56 13.85 -10.84
CA GLY A 41 14.82 14.94 -11.48
C GLY A 41 15.65 16.21 -11.73
N PHE A 42 16.57 16.54 -10.83
CA PHE A 42 17.37 17.78 -10.89
C PHE A 42 18.84 17.57 -11.22
N GLN A 43 19.30 16.31 -11.31
CA GLN A 43 20.68 15.96 -11.67
C GLN A 43 21.73 16.65 -10.79
N TRP A 44 21.44 16.84 -9.50
CA TRP A 44 22.30 17.62 -8.60
C TRP A 44 23.65 16.93 -8.37
N THR A 45 23.65 15.62 -8.12
CA THR A 45 24.87 14.84 -7.92
C THR A 45 25.28 14.02 -9.15
N GLY A 46 24.35 13.82 -10.08
CA GLY A 46 24.54 13.03 -11.30
C GLY A 46 24.64 11.52 -11.07
N HIS A 47 24.40 11.04 -9.84
CA HIS A 47 24.52 9.63 -9.50
C HIS A 47 23.51 8.77 -10.25
N PHE A 48 22.28 9.28 -10.43
CA PHE A 48 21.22 8.58 -11.16
C PHE A 48 21.07 9.02 -12.63
N ASP A 49 22.02 9.76 -13.22
CA ASP A 49 21.92 10.23 -14.62
C ASP A 49 21.84 9.09 -15.63
N SER A 50 22.47 7.95 -15.34
CA SER A 50 22.34 6.72 -16.15
C SER A 50 20.91 6.22 -16.31
N SER A 51 19.97 6.66 -15.45
CA SER A 51 18.54 6.31 -15.56
C SER A 51 17.78 7.17 -16.57
N LEU A 52 18.35 8.32 -16.99
CA LEU A 52 17.82 9.23 -18.00
C LEU A 52 18.19 8.78 -19.42
N GLU A 53 19.31 8.06 -19.55
CA GLU A 53 19.73 7.40 -20.79
C GLU A 53 18.92 6.11 -20.99
N GLY A 54 17.67 6.27 -21.41
CA GLY A 54 16.77 5.15 -21.70
C GLY A 54 17.28 4.25 -22.84
N PRO A 55 16.77 3.01 -22.97
CA PRO A 55 17.05 2.15 -24.12
C PRO A 55 16.68 2.85 -25.44
N PRO A 56 17.18 2.37 -26.61
CA PRO A 56 16.88 2.97 -27.92
C PRO A 56 15.39 3.13 -28.25
N THR A 57 14.51 2.45 -27.50
CA THR A 57 13.05 2.55 -27.56
C THR A 57 12.48 3.81 -26.88
N GLY A 58 13.31 4.65 -26.25
CA GLY A 58 12.94 5.98 -25.73
C GLY A 58 12.30 6.01 -24.34
N THR A 59 12.51 4.99 -23.50
CA THR A 59 11.88 4.91 -22.17
C THR A 59 12.87 5.19 -21.04
N ASN A 60 12.64 6.24 -20.25
CA ASN A 60 13.38 6.49 -19.01
C ASN A 60 13.27 5.28 -18.09
N ARG A 61 14.40 4.80 -17.54
CA ARG A 61 14.43 3.57 -16.72
C ARG A 61 15.15 3.83 -15.41
N ASN A 62 14.37 4.07 -14.36
CA ASN A 62 14.91 4.17 -13.01
C ASN A 62 14.51 2.94 -12.16
N ILE A 63 15.46 2.01 -12.00
CA ILE A 63 15.24 0.75 -11.27
C ILE A 63 15.01 1.02 -9.78
N ALA A 64 15.73 1.97 -9.18
CA ALA A 64 15.60 2.28 -7.77
C ALA A 64 14.19 2.78 -7.44
N LEU A 65 13.69 3.75 -8.22
CA LEU A 65 12.32 4.27 -8.06
C LEU A 65 11.27 3.19 -8.36
N TYR A 66 11.48 2.35 -9.38
CA TYR A 66 10.60 1.21 -9.65
C TYR A 66 10.50 0.27 -8.43
N VAL A 67 11.62 -0.07 -7.81
CA VAL A 67 11.60 -0.96 -6.63
C VAL A 67 10.91 -0.28 -5.45
N LEU A 68 11.23 0.99 -5.18
CA LEU A 68 10.72 1.71 -4.01
C LEU A 68 9.22 2.05 -4.12
N TYR A 69 8.75 2.47 -5.28
CA TYR A 69 7.35 2.88 -5.48
C TYR A 69 6.42 1.75 -5.89
N GLN A 70 6.92 0.73 -6.60
CA GLN A 70 6.07 -0.31 -7.17
C GLN A 70 6.33 -1.69 -6.55
N LEU A 71 7.56 -2.20 -6.66
CA LEU A 71 7.83 -3.60 -6.34
C LEU A 71 7.75 -3.88 -4.83
N ALA A 72 8.45 -3.11 -4.01
CA ALA A 72 8.46 -3.32 -2.57
C ALA A 72 7.07 -3.09 -1.94
N PRO A 73 6.32 -2.01 -2.27
CA PRO A 73 4.95 -1.84 -1.81
C PRO A 73 4.02 -2.99 -2.21
N LEU A 74 4.15 -3.50 -3.44
CA LEU A 74 3.36 -4.65 -3.90
C LEU A 74 3.65 -5.90 -3.08
N VAL A 75 4.93 -6.21 -2.82
CA VAL A 75 5.32 -7.34 -1.96
C VAL A 75 4.76 -7.16 -0.55
N PHE A 76 4.84 -5.95 0.01
CA PHE A 76 4.29 -5.67 1.34
C PHE A 76 2.77 -5.81 1.37
N LEU A 77 2.05 -5.41 0.32
CA LEU A 77 0.61 -5.57 0.23
C LEU A 77 0.23 -7.06 0.24
N VAL A 78 0.90 -7.89 -0.57
CA VAL A 78 0.65 -9.34 -0.62
C VAL A 78 0.96 -9.98 0.73
N ALA A 79 2.11 -9.66 1.33
CA ALA A 79 2.48 -10.16 2.65
C ALA A 79 1.44 -9.74 3.71
N TYR A 80 0.96 -8.49 3.66
CA TYR A 80 -0.05 -7.98 4.58
C TYR A 80 -1.35 -8.75 4.43
N PHE A 81 -1.84 -8.93 3.20
CA PHE A 81 -3.04 -9.71 2.93
C PHE A 81 -2.95 -11.13 3.50
N VAL A 82 -1.83 -11.82 3.28
CA VAL A 82 -1.63 -13.20 3.76
C VAL A 82 -1.58 -13.26 5.29
N LEU A 83 -0.87 -12.34 5.94
CA LEU A 83 -0.75 -12.30 7.40
C LEU A 83 -2.10 -11.97 8.06
N GLU A 84 -2.85 -11.01 7.54
CA GLU A 84 -4.17 -10.67 8.07
C GLU A 84 -5.20 -11.77 7.80
N ALA A 85 -5.17 -12.39 6.61
CA ALA A 85 -6.03 -13.53 6.32
C ALA A 85 -5.76 -14.71 7.26
N TYR A 86 -4.48 -14.99 7.56
CA TYR A 86 -4.12 -16.01 8.55
C TYR A 86 -4.64 -15.66 9.94
N LEU A 87 -4.49 -14.39 10.38
CA LEU A 87 -4.97 -13.92 11.67
C LEU A 87 -6.49 -14.13 11.79
N VAL A 88 -7.24 -13.71 10.77
CA VAL A 88 -8.71 -13.82 10.74
C VAL A 88 -9.16 -15.28 10.78
N LEU A 89 -8.58 -16.14 9.94
CA LEU A 89 -9.02 -17.53 9.81
C LEU A 89 -8.53 -18.42 10.95
N SER A 90 -7.30 -18.22 11.42
CA SER A 90 -6.65 -19.12 12.40
C SER A 90 -6.81 -18.65 13.84
N VAL A 91 -6.83 -17.33 14.08
CA VAL A 91 -6.87 -16.75 15.43
C VAL A 91 -8.30 -16.38 15.80
N LEU A 92 -8.98 -15.59 14.97
CA LEU A 92 -10.35 -15.14 15.26
C LEU A 92 -11.40 -16.21 14.94
N GLY A 93 -11.18 -17.03 13.91
CA GLY A 93 -12.13 -18.05 13.47
C GLY A 93 -13.41 -17.51 12.83
N GLU A 94 -13.47 -16.21 12.52
CA GLU A 94 -14.61 -15.54 11.88
C GLU A 94 -14.24 -15.15 10.46
N SER A 95 -15.03 -15.56 9.47
CA SER A 95 -14.69 -15.37 8.05
C SER A 95 -15.20 -14.05 7.45
N ARG A 96 -16.15 -13.37 8.13
CA ARG A 96 -16.74 -12.11 7.65
C ARG A 96 -15.71 -10.99 7.40
N PRO A 97 -14.72 -10.72 8.28
CA PRO A 97 -13.70 -9.69 8.04
C PRO A 97 -12.91 -9.92 6.74
N LEU A 98 -12.72 -11.19 6.34
CA LEU A 98 -11.96 -11.53 5.13
C LEU A 98 -12.63 -10.99 3.86
N ILE A 99 -13.96 -10.83 3.86
CA ILE A 99 -14.69 -10.23 2.73
C ILE A 99 -14.26 -8.78 2.54
N TYR A 100 -14.11 -8.02 3.63
CA TYR A 100 -13.69 -6.61 3.57
C TYR A 100 -12.24 -6.47 3.12
N LEU A 101 -11.34 -7.32 3.64
CA LEU A 101 -9.94 -7.35 3.22
C LEU A 101 -9.79 -7.73 1.74
N THR A 102 -10.58 -8.69 1.27
CA THR A 102 -10.60 -9.11 -0.15
C THR A 102 -11.18 -8.02 -1.03
N ALA A 103 -12.25 -7.35 -0.61
CA ALA A 103 -12.81 -6.21 -1.33
C ALA A 103 -11.78 -5.08 -1.47
N ALA A 104 -11.01 -4.78 -0.42
CA ALA A 104 -9.92 -3.81 -0.49
C ALA A 104 -8.86 -4.20 -1.53
N ALA A 105 -8.42 -5.45 -1.54
CA ALA A 105 -7.42 -5.95 -2.50
C ALA A 105 -7.93 -5.88 -3.95
N VAL A 106 -9.19 -6.25 -4.18
CA VAL A 106 -9.83 -6.17 -5.51
C VAL A 106 -9.95 -4.71 -5.97
N LEU A 107 -10.41 -3.80 -5.10
CA LEU A 107 -10.52 -2.38 -5.42
C LEU A 107 -9.15 -1.79 -5.76
N PHE A 108 -8.11 -2.10 -4.98
CA PHE A 108 -6.75 -1.66 -5.29
C PHE A 108 -6.27 -2.21 -6.65
N ALA A 109 -6.47 -3.51 -6.91
CA ALA A 109 -6.10 -4.13 -8.18
C ALA A 109 -6.83 -3.50 -9.38
N LEU A 110 -8.13 -3.17 -9.22
CA LEU A 110 -8.88 -2.42 -10.22
C LEU A 110 -8.25 -1.04 -10.46
N GLY A 111 -7.89 -0.31 -9.40
CA GLY A 111 -7.19 0.97 -9.54
C GLY A 111 -5.90 0.86 -10.37
N GLN A 112 -5.09 -0.17 -10.11
CA GLN A 112 -3.87 -0.43 -10.89
C GLN A 112 -4.16 -0.78 -12.35
N ILE A 113 -5.21 -1.56 -12.62
CA ILE A 113 -5.66 -1.88 -13.99
C ILE A 113 -6.06 -0.60 -14.73
N PHE A 114 -6.80 0.30 -14.08
CA PHE A 114 -7.20 1.57 -14.67
C PHE A 114 -6.00 2.43 -15.04
N ASN A 115 -4.99 2.53 -14.16
CA ASN A 115 -3.78 3.30 -14.41
C ASN A 115 -2.92 2.72 -15.54
N TYR A 116 -2.61 1.42 -15.47
CA TYR A 116 -1.60 0.83 -16.35
C TYR A 116 -2.14 0.29 -17.67
N VAL A 117 -3.40 -0.15 -17.71
CA VAL A 117 -3.97 -0.84 -18.88
C VAL A 117 -5.04 0.00 -19.56
N VAL A 118 -5.97 0.57 -18.78
CA VAL A 118 -7.14 1.26 -19.35
C VAL A 118 -6.85 2.72 -19.69
N SER A 119 -5.84 3.33 -19.05
CA SER A 119 -5.52 4.76 -19.17
C SER A 119 -5.40 5.27 -20.62
N PRO A 120 -4.71 4.60 -21.57
CA PRO A 120 -4.64 5.06 -22.96
C PRO A 120 -6.02 5.13 -23.63
N HIS A 121 -6.89 4.14 -23.38
CA HIS A 121 -8.23 4.11 -23.95
C HIS A 121 -9.12 5.25 -23.44
N ILE A 122 -8.99 5.61 -22.17
CA ILE A 122 -9.71 6.74 -21.57
C ILE A 122 -9.15 8.06 -22.09
N CYS A 123 -7.83 8.18 -22.17
CA CYS A 123 -7.14 9.38 -22.66
C CYS A 123 -7.55 9.68 -24.11
N ASP A 124 -7.46 8.70 -25.00
CA ASP A 124 -7.85 8.83 -26.40
C ASP A 124 -9.35 9.12 -26.54
N GLY A 125 -10.20 8.42 -25.78
CA GLY A 125 -11.65 8.60 -25.81
C GLY A 125 -12.13 9.96 -25.29
N THR A 126 -11.33 10.65 -24.48
CA THR A 126 -11.68 11.95 -23.88
C THR A 126 -10.89 13.13 -24.46
N ASN A 127 -10.12 12.91 -25.52
CA ASN A 127 -9.19 13.88 -26.10
C ASN A 127 -8.21 14.45 -25.05
N GLY A 128 -7.67 13.57 -24.20
CA GLY A 128 -6.65 13.91 -23.20
C GLY A 128 -7.14 14.75 -22.02
N LYS A 129 -8.46 14.82 -21.80
CA LYS A 129 -9.03 15.57 -20.66
C LYS A 129 -8.94 14.82 -19.35
N ILE A 130 -9.07 13.50 -19.42
CA ILE A 130 -8.96 12.60 -18.26
C ILE A 130 -8.15 11.38 -18.67
N ASP A 131 -7.51 10.76 -17.68
CA ASP A 131 -6.75 9.54 -17.85
C ASP A 131 -7.17 8.50 -16.80
N GLY A 132 -6.49 7.35 -16.80
CA GLY A 132 -6.73 6.30 -15.82
C GLY A 132 -6.40 6.69 -14.38
N ALA A 133 -5.60 7.74 -14.14
CA ALA A 133 -5.17 8.13 -12.80
C ALA A 133 -6.35 8.67 -11.96
N LEU A 134 -7.33 9.33 -12.60
CA LEU A 134 -8.56 9.76 -11.92
C LEU A 134 -9.34 8.57 -11.32
N PHE A 135 -9.40 7.45 -12.05
CA PHE A 135 -10.09 6.25 -11.55
C PHE A 135 -9.23 5.47 -10.56
N GLU A 136 -7.92 5.41 -10.80
CA GLU A 136 -6.97 4.80 -9.87
C GLU A 136 -7.07 5.45 -8.49
N THR A 137 -7.03 6.78 -8.41
CA THR A 137 -7.18 7.49 -7.13
C THR A 137 -8.52 7.20 -6.43
N LEU A 138 -9.64 7.14 -7.18
CA LEU A 138 -10.95 6.77 -6.63
C LEU A 138 -10.94 5.34 -6.07
N PHE A 139 -10.46 4.36 -6.84
CA PHE A 139 -10.45 2.97 -6.41
C PHE A 139 -9.46 2.72 -5.26
N THR A 140 -8.32 3.42 -5.25
CA THR A 140 -7.36 3.40 -4.14
C THR A 140 -8.00 3.98 -2.87
N LEU A 141 -8.76 5.09 -2.96
CA LEU A 141 -9.51 5.62 -1.83
C LEU A 141 -10.53 4.60 -1.30
N LEU A 142 -11.31 3.97 -2.18
CA LEU A 142 -12.26 2.94 -1.78
C LEU A 142 -11.56 1.72 -1.15
N ALA A 143 -10.40 1.33 -1.65
CA ALA A 143 -9.59 0.27 -1.05
C ALA A 143 -9.16 0.62 0.38
N VAL A 144 -8.70 1.85 0.62
CA VAL A 144 -8.34 2.34 1.97
C VAL A 144 -9.55 2.33 2.89
N VAL A 145 -10.71 2.77 2.42
CA VAL A 145 -11.96 2.69 3.19
C VAL A 145 -12.27 1.25 3.56
N MET A 146 -12.12 0.30 2.65
CA MET A 146 -12.35 -1.12 2.95
C MET A 146 -11.33 -1.72 3.92
N VAL A 147 -10.07 -1.28 3.88
CA VAL A 147 -9.07 -1.64 4.91
C VAL A 147 -9.48 -1.09 6.28
N TRP A 148 -9.99 0.15 6.34
CA TRP A 148 -10.49 0.71 7.59
C TRP A 148 -11.70 -0.05 8.13
N VAL A 149 -12.66 -0.42 7.27
CA VAL A 149 -13.81 -1.28 7.67
C VAL A 149 -13.32 -2.64 8.17
N PHE A 150 -12.32 -3.23 7.51
CA PHE A 150 -11.69 -4.46 7.95
C PHE A 150 -11.09 -4.31 9.37
N TRP A 151 -10.30 -3.27 9.63
CA TRP A 151 -9.73 -3.00 10.95
C TRP A 151 -10.80 -2.80 12.02
N SER A 152 -11.84 -2.01 11.72
CA SER A 152 -12.96 -1.82 12.63
C SER A 152 -13.71 -3.12 12.92
N SER A 153 -13.71 -4.09 12.00
CA SER A 153 -14.41 -5.37 12.19
C SER A 153 -13.65 -6.40 13.02
N ILE A 154 -12.35 -6.19 13.24
CA ILE A 154 -11.49 -7.11 14.01
C ILE A 154 -11.13 -6.58 15.40
N THR A 155 -11.51 -5.34 15.74
CA THR A 155 -11.30 -4.75 17.06
C THR A 155 -12.22 -5.35 18.13
N GLU A 156 -11.68 -5.49 19.35
CA GLU A 156 -12.28 -6.23 20.46
C GLU A 156 -13.59 -5.63 21.02
N ASP A 157 -13.84 -4.33 20.81
CA ASP A 157 -15.04 -3.63 21.31
C ASP A 157 -16.36 -4.21 20.75
N ASP A 158 -16.30 -4.89 19.61
CA ASP A 158 -17.46 -5.52 18.95
C ASP A 158 -17.63 -7.01 19.31
N TRP A 159 -16.76 -7.55 20.18
CA TRP A 159 -16.82 -8.98 20.54
C TRP A 159 -17.84 -9.22 21.67
N PRO A 160 -18.68 -10.27 21.56
CA PRO A 160 -19.59 -10.62 22.64
C PRO A 160 -18.79 -11.05 23.87
N MET A 161 -18.68 -10.16 24.86
CA MET A 161 -18.04 -10.47 26.13
C MET A 161 -18.83 -11.56 26.87
N PRO A 162 -18.15 -12.50 27.56
CA PRO A 162 -18.82 -13.50 28.38
C PRO A 162 -19.74 -12.81 29.38
N GLN A 163 -21.00 -13.25 29.45
CA GLN A 163 -21.95 -12.76 30.44
C GLN A 163 -21.36 -12.99 31.83
N SER A 164 -21.10 -11.91 32.57
CA SER A 164 -20.69 -11.99 33.97
C SER A 164 -21.85 -12.57 34.77
N TYR A 165 -21.78 -13.86 35.09
CA TYR A 165 -22.70 -14.49 36.02
C TYR A 165 -22.41 -13.95 37.43
N THR A 166 -23.25 -13.03 37.91
CA THR A 166 -23.42 -12.72 39.34
C THR A 166 -24.37 -13.70 40.00
#